data_AF-A0A0A9WBS0-F1
#
_entry.id   AF-A0A0A9WBS0-F1
#
_cell.length_a   1.000
_cell.length_b   1.000
_cell.length_c   1.000
_cell.angle_alpha   90.00
_cell.angle_beta   90.00
_cell.angle_gamma   90.00
#
_symmetry.space_group_name_H-M   'P 1'
#
loop_
_entity.id
_entity.type
_entity.pdbx_description
1 polymer ?
#
loop_
_entity_poly.entity_id
_entity_poly.type
_entity_poly.pdbx_seq_one_letter_code
_entity_poly.pdbx_strand_id
1 'polypeptide(L)'
;LDANDNPPVFKQKSWNISVPEDSPVGTFLLELETSDEDEKSEKQEFYILSGDKDCKFAINSQGKIFLVKTLDREETSQFIITVLVTDGKFTASTSIVIHVLDVNDEK
;
A
#
# COMPACT_ATOMS: atom_id res chain seq x y z
N LEU A 1 -19.16 27.16 -4.23
CA LEU A 1 -18.97 26.39 -2.99
C LEU A 1 -18.72 24.98 -3.46
N ASP A 2 -17.46 24.58 -3.61
CA ASP A 2 -17.15 23.18 -3.95
C ASP A 2 -17.18 22.43 -2.63
N ALA A 3 -18.29 21.75 -2.37
CA ALA A 3 -18.42 20.85 -1.24
C ALA A 3 -18.12 19.46 -1.81
N ASN A 4 -16.87 19.01 -1.67
CA ASN A 4 -16.60 17.57 -1.75
C ASN A 4 -17.49 16.91 -0.69
N ASP A 5 -18.48 16.14 -1.11
CA ASP A 5 -19.42 15.43 -0.26
C ASP A 5 -19.23 13.90 -0.36
N ASN A 6 -18.22 13.45 -1.11
CA ASN A 6 -17.97 12.05 -1.41
C ASN A 6 -16.61 11.61 -0.83
N PRO A 7 -16.57 10.66 0.13
CA PRO A 7 -15.30 10.16 0.64
C PRO A 7 -14.57 9.33 -0.44
N PRO A 8 -13.23 9.32 -0.43
CA PRO A 8 -12.46 8.47 -1.33
C PRO A 8 -12.74 6.99 -1.03
N VAL A 9 -12.91 6.17 -2.07
CA VAL A 9 -13.23 4.75 -1.91
C VAL A 9 -12.20 3.88 -2.62
N PHE A 10 -11.66 2.87 -1.93
CA PHE A 10 -10.84 1.86 -2.58
C PHE A 10 -11.70 0.97 -3.48
N LYS A 11 -11.27 0.75 -4.72
CA LYS A 11 -12.01 -0.10 -5.67
C LYS A 11 -12.03 -1.59 -5.26
N GLN A 12 -11.06 -2.02 -4.47
CA GLN A 12 -11.00 -3.38 -3.93
C GLN A 12 -11.25 -3.40 -2.41
N LYS A 13 -11.96 -4.45 -1.96
CA LYS A 13 -12.26 -4.68 -0.54
C LYS A 13 -11.08 -5.24 0.25
N SER A 14 -10.14 -5.89 -0.43
CA SER A 14 -8.98 -6.54 0.18
C SER A 14 -7.86 -6.65 -0.84
N TRP A 15 -6.63 -6.35 -0.42
CA TRP A 15 -5.43 -6.48 -1.25
C TRP A 15 -4.56 -7.59 -0.70
N ASN A 16 -4.17 -8.53 -1.56
CA ASN A 16 -3.31 -9.65 -1.20
C ASN A 16 -2.30 -9.87 -2.32
N ILE A 17 -1.01 -9.79 -1.99
CA ILE A 17 0.10 -9.95 -2.92
C ILE A 17 1.17 -10.85 -2.31
N SER A 18 2.02 -11.40 -3.19
CA SER A 18 3.19 -12.17 -2.80
C SER A 18 4.45 -11.53 -3.39
N VAL A 19 5.51 -11.46 -2.60
CA VAL A 19 6.80 -10.86 -2.98
C VAL A 19 7.93 -11.83 -2.62
N PRO A 20 8.82 -12.19 -3.57
CA PRO A 20 10.04 -12.94 -3.26
C PRO A 20 10.93 -12.20 -2.27
N GLU A 21 11.54 -12.90 -1.31
CA GLU A 21 12.40 -12.23 -0.32
C GLU A 21 13.65 -11.58 -0.91
N ASP A 22 14.15 -12.12 -2.02
CA ASP A 22 15.29 -11.62 -2.80
C ASP A 22 14.94 -10.42 -3.70
N SER A 23 13.70 -9.94 -3.64
CA SER A 23 13.24 -8.80 -4.45
C SER A 23 14.11 -7.57 -4.18
N PRO A 24 14.65 -6.91 -5.22
CA PRO A 24 15.52 -5.77 -5.04
C PRO A 24 14.77 -4.57 -4.46
N VAL A 25 15.48 -3.73 -3.71
CA VAL A 25 14.98 -2.43 -3.28
C VAL A 25 14.60 -1.59 -4.49
N GLY A 26 13.42 -0.96 -4.44
CA GLY A 26 12.79 -0.25 -5.56
C GLY A 26 11.76 -1.07 -6.32
N THR A 27 11.57 -2.36 -5.99
CA THR A 27 10.55 -3.21 -6.61
C THR A 27 9.15 -2.61 -6.42
N PHE A 28 8.43 -2.42 -7.52
CA PHE A 28 7.01 -2.07 -7.51
C PHE A 28 6.18 -3.29 -7.11
N LEU A 29 5.30 -3.11 -6.12
CA LEU A 29 4.50 -4.21 -5.55
C LEU A 29 3.05 -4.14 -5.98
N LEU A 30 2.43 -2.97 -5.86
CA LEU A 30 0.99 -2.79 -6.05
C LEU A 30 0.66 -1.32 -6.31
N GLU A 31 -0.40 -1.06 -7.05
CA GLU A 31 -1.03 0.25 -7.18
C GLU A 31 -2.44 0.20 -6.59
N LEU A 32 -2.70 1.07 -5.62
CA LEU A 32 -4.02 1.20 -5.01
C LEU A 32 -4.90 2.06 -5.92
N GLU A 33 -5.97 1.44 -6.42
CA GLU A 33 -6.98 2.18 -7.17
C GLU A 33 -8.05 2.71 -6.22
N THR A 34 -8.16 4.03 -6.18
CA THR A 34 -9.22 4.76 -5.50
C THR A 34 -10.15 5.39 -6.53
N SER A 35 -11.42 5.54 -6.17
CA SER A 35 -12.38 6.34 -6.90
C SER A 35 -12.91 7.40 -5.96
N ASP A 36 -12.96 8.62 -6.45
CA ASP A 36 -13.61 9.75 -5.82
C ASP A 36 -14.48 10.36 -6.92
N GLU A 37 -15.79 10.38 -6.71
CA GLU A 37 -16.76 10.77 -7.75
C GLU A 37 -16.80 12.30 -7.97
N ASP A 38 -15.94 13.06 -7.30
CA ASP A 38 -15.85 14.51 -7.50
C ASP A 38 -15.05 14.86 -8.77
N GLU A 39 -15.70 15.60 -9.68
CA GLU A 39 -15.22 16.03 -11.01
C GLU A 39 -13.91 16.83 -10.99
N LYS A 40 -13.51 17.29 -9.79
CA LYS A 40 -12.20 17.83 -9.45
C LYS A 40 -11.65 17.02 -8.29
N SER A 41 -11.13 15.81 -8.54
CA SER A 41 -10.46 15.05 -7.48
C SER A 41 -9.37 15.94 -6.88
N GLU A 42 -9.60 16.41 -5.64
CA GLU A 42 -8.56 17.06 -4.87
C GLU A 42 -7.37 16.08 -4.79
N LYS A 43 -6.15 16.61 -4.68
CA LYS A 43 -4.95 15.78 -4.70
C LYS A 43 -5.03 14.76 -3.56
N GLN A 44 -5.27 13.50 -3.92
CA GLN A 44 -5.31 12.42 -2.94
C GLN A 44 -3.90 12.18 -2.40
N GLU A 45 -3.82 12.05 -1.08
CA GLU A 45 -2.60 11.73 -0.38
C GLU A 45 -2.72 10.33 0.24
N PHE A 46 -1.63 9.58 0.20
CA PHE A 46 -1.57 8.21 0.65
C PHE A 46 -0.53 8.03 1.75
N TYR A 47 -0.87 7.26 2.78
CA TYR A 47 -0.02 7.03 3.94
C TYR A 47 -0.08 5.58 4.42
N ILE A 48 1.06 5.00 4.80
CA ILE A 48 1.10 3.73 5.52
C ILE A 48 1.00 4.05 7.02
N LEU A 49 -0.09 3.60 7.66
CA LEU A 49 -0.37 3.91 9.07
C LEU A 49 0.25 2.91 10.05
N SER A 50 0.29 1.63 9.67
CA SER A 50 0.71 0.55 10.57
C SER A 50 1.04 -0.72 9.80
N GLY A 51 1.63 -1.71 10.50
CA GLY A 51 1.89 -3.04 9.97
C GLY A 51 3.26 -3.22 9.31
N ASP A 52 4.02 -2.13 9.20
CA ASP A 52 5.38 -2.09 8.67
C ASP A 52 6.32 -1.44 9.70
N LYS A 53 6.73 -2.21 10.72
CA LYS A 53 7.52 -1.70 11.85
C LYS A 53 8.89 -1.19 11.42
N ASP A 54 9.47 -1.81 10.41
CA ASP A 54 10.82 -1.53 9.93
C ASP A 54 10.85 -0.61 8.72
N CYS A 55 9.71 -0.04 8.33
CA CYS A 55 9.57 0.81 7.14
C CYS A 55 10.16 0.14 5.89
N LYS A 56 9.79 -1.12 5.64
CA LYS A 56 10.18 -1.91 4.48
C LYS A 56 9.44 -1.48 3.22
N PHE A 57 8.28 -0.83 3.35
CA PHE A 57 7.44 -0.38 2.25
C PHE A 57 7.27 1.14 2.24
N ALA A 58 7.11 1.70 1.05
CA ALA A 58 6.75 3.11 0.86
C ALA A 58 5.61 3.22 -0.13
N ILE A 59 4.76 4.23 0.04
CA ILE A 59 3.67 4.58 -0.89
C ILE A 59 3.91 5.97 -1.46
N ASN A 60 3.66 6.15 -2.76
CA ASN A 60 3.77 7.45 -3.42
C ASN A 60 2.40 8.15 -3.56
N SER A 61 2.41 9.38 -4.09
CA SER A 61 1.20 10.18 -4.30
C SER A 61 0.24 9.63 -5.37
N GLN A 62 0.63 8.56 -6.09
CA GLN A 62 -0.22 7.87 -7.07
C GLN A 62 -0.81 6.58 -6.48
N GLY A 63 -0.63 6.31 -5.18
CA GLY A 63 -1.09 5.08 -4.56
C GLY A 63 -0.21 3.86 -4.88
N LYS A 64 0.98 4.05 -5.44
CA LYS A 64 1.91 2.96 -5.77
C LYS A 64 2.79 2.62 -4.58
N ILE A 65 2.83 1.33 -4.24
CA ILE A 65 3.61 0.77 -3.15
C ILE A 65 4.88 0.13 -3.70
N PHE A 66 6.00 0.43 -3.05
CA PHE A 66 7.32 -0.04 -3.40
C PHE A 66 8.01 -0.68 -2.20
N LEU A 67 8.86 -1.66 -2.49
CA LEU A 67 9.82 -2.18 -1.53
C LEU A 67 10.98 -1.19 -1.38
N VAL A 68 11.26 -0.72 -0.17
CA VAL A 68 12.34 0.25 0.12
C VAL A 68 13.46 -0.31 0.99
N LYS A 69 13.30 -1.52 1.53
CA LYS A 69 14.34 -2.27 2.25
C LYS A 69 14.24 -3.75 1.90
N THR A 70 15.33 -4.49 2.12
CA THR A 70 15.37 -5.94 1.90
C THR A 70 14.38 -6.67 2.79
N LEU A 71 13.86 -7.76 2.27
CA LEU A 71 13.04 -8.71 3.01
C LEU A 71 13.93 -9.87 3.49
N ASP A 72 13.44 -10.54 4.51
CA ASP A 72 14.00 -11.76 5.08
C ASP A 72 12.78 -12.55 5.55
N ARG A 73 12.51 -13.68 4.90
CA ARG A 73 11.31 -14.46 5.18
C ARG A 73 11.40 -15.11 6.56
N GLU A 74 12.58 -15.54 6.99
CA GLU A 74 12.83 -16.12 8.32
C GLU A 74 12.56 -15.11 9.42
N GLU A 75 12.86 -13.82 9.18
CA GLU A 75 12.51 -12.72 10.08
C GLU A 75 11.01 -12.42 10.05
N THR A 76 10.43 -12.24 8.87
CA THR A 76 8.99 -11.93 8.72
C THR A 76 8.44 -12.48 7.40
N SER A 77 7.62 -13.53 7.51
CA SER A 77 6.98 -14.18 6.35
C SER A 77 5.71 -13.50 5.85
N GLN A 78 5.13 -12.60 6.65
CA GLN A 78 3.90 -11.88 6.29
C GLN A 78 3.85 -10.49 6.90
N PHE A 79 3.48 -9.52 6.08
CA PHE A 79 3.12 -8.17 6.51
C PHE A 79 1.63 -7.92 6.30
N ILE A 80 0.98 -7.28 7.26
CA ILE A 80 -0.39 -6.79 7.14
C ILE A 80 -0.34 -5.28 7.36
N ILE A 81 -0.20 -4.53 6.28
CA ILE A 81 -0.07 -3.07 6.33
C ILE A 81 -1.43 -2.41 6.19
N THR A 82 -1.66 -1.33 6.94
CA THR A 82 -2.86 -0.49 6.81
C THR A 82 -2.48 0.78 6.08
N VAL A 83 -3.15 1.04 4.97
CA VAL A 83 -2.96 2.24 4.15
C VAL A 83 -4.17 3.15 4.28
N LEU A 84 -3.91 4.45 4.42
CA LEU A 84 -4.88 5.53 4.42
C LEU A 84 -4.80 6.29 3.10
N VAL A 85 -5.95 6.66 2.56
CA VAL A 85 -6.08 7.71 1.54
C VAL A 85 -6.90 8.87 2.12
N THR A 86 -6.51 10.11 1.79
CA THR A 86 -7.26 11.32 2.13
C THR A 86 -7.28 12.29 0.96
N ASP A 87 -8.40 12.98 0.79
CA ASP A 87 -8.57 14.09 -0.16
C ASP A 87 -8.41 15.47 0.53
N GLY A 88 -8.03 15.49 1.82
CA GLY A 88 -7.93 16.69 2.66
C GLY A 88 -9.17 16.96 3.53
N LYS A 89 -10.32 16.35 3.24
CA LYS A 89 -11.58 16.48 3.99
C LYS A 89 -12.05 15.16 4.59
N PHE A 90 -12.01 14.09 3.81
CA PHE A 90 -12.37 12.73 4.16
C PHE A 90 -11.15 11.81 4.13
N THR A 91 -11.31 10.67 4.79
CA THR A 91 -10.29 9.65 4.87
C THR A 91 -10.90 8.27 4.69
N ALA A 92 -10.22 7.38 3.99
CA ALA A 92 -10.54 5.96 3.94
C ALA A 92 -9.29 5.12 4.16
N SER A 93 -9.45 3.96 4.79
CA SER A 93 -8.33 3.05 5.06
C SER A 93 -8.62 1.64 4.55
N THR A 94 -7.58 0.94 4.12
CA THR A 94 -7.64 -0.47 3.72
C THR A 94 -6.43 -1.24 4.23
N SER A 95 -6.56 -2.56 4.34
CA SER A 95 -5.47 -3.45 4.73
C SER A 95 -4.96 -4.24 3.52
N ILE A 96 -3.64 -4.40 3.46
CA ILE A 96 -2.93 -5.10 2.42
C ILE A 96 -2.12 -6.22 3.08
N VAL A 97 -2.36 -7.44 2.63
CA VAL A 97 -1.62 -8.63 3.06
C VAL A 97 -0.50 -8.88 2.05
N ILE A 98 0.74 -8.86 2.52
CA ILE A 98 1.94 -9.10 1.71
C ILE A 98 2.58 -10.38 2.24
N HIS A 99 2.61 -11.42 1.43
CA HIS A 99 3.28 -12.68 1.76
C HIS A 99 4.70 -12.65 1.21
N VAL A 100 5.69 -12.93 2.06
CA VAL A 100 7.07 -13.08 1.63
C VAL A 100 7.26 -14.53 1.18
N LEU A 101 7.58 -14.70 -0.10
CA LEU A 101 7.86 -16.00 -0.68
C LEU A 101 9.30 -16.39 -0.41
N ASP A 102 9.44 -17.66 -0.05
CA ASP A 102 10.73 -18.32 0.05
C ASP A 102 11.36 -18.36 -1.34
N VAL A 103 12.55 -17.82 -1.46
CA VAL A 103 13.37 -18.09 -2.62
C VAL A 103 14.34 -19.16 -2.17
N ASN A 104 14.08 -20.38 -2.63
CA ASN A 104 14.86 -21.55 -2.23
C ASN A 104 16.29 -21.42 -2.77
N ASP A 105 17.14 -20.70 -2.03
CA ASP A 105 18.59 -20.75 -2.13
C ASP A 105 18.99 -22.10 -1.55
N GLU A 106 18.90 -23.16 -2.37
CA GLU A 106 19.23 -24.51 -1.93
C GLU A 106 20.62 -24.54 -1.29
N LYS A 107 20.63 -24.87 0.00
CA LYS A 107 21.82 -25.01 0.85
C LYS A 107 22.68 -26.20 0.42
#